data_AF-A0A7S1YLF1-F1
#
_entry.id   AF-A0A7S1YLF1-F1
#
_cell.length_a   1.000
_cell.length_b   1.000
_cell.length_c   1.000
_cell.angle_alpha   90.00
_cell.angle_beta   90.00
_cell.angle_gamma   90.00
#
_symmetry.space_group_name_H-M   'P 1'
#
loop_
_entity.id
_entity.type
_entity.pdbx_description
1 polymer ?
#
loop_
_entity_poly.entity_id
_entity_poly.type
_entity_poly.pdbx_seq_one_letter_code
_entity_poly.pdbx_strand_id
1 'polypeptide(L)'
;MDITTDGFGFMLAFGDLAWVPFTYSVQAKYLVKHDPQFGLLELSLILGLHMLGYFVFRGANGQKDAFRRDPNSPRVSHLKFLQTKRGTKLLTSGWWGMARKINYTGDWIMGLSWCLVCGFESIVPYYYAIYFAILLVHRSIRDDHMCQEKYGEDWQTYKKLVPYRFIPGVV
;
A
#
# COMPACT_ATOMS: atom_id res chain seq x y z
N MET A 1 3.18 -11.33 -7.38
CA MET A 1 2.06 -12.29 -7.40
C MET A 1 1.66 -12.45 -8.85
N ASP A 2 1.05 -11.44 -9.45
CA ASP A 2 0.58 -11.46 -10.85
C ASP A 2 1.65 -11.97 -11.84
N ILE A 3 2.89 -11.49 -11.70
CA ILE A 3 4.01 -11.90 -12.58
C ILE A 3 4.71 -13.19 -12.11
N THR A 4 4.79 -13.42 -10.80
CA THR A 4 5.72 -14.39 -10.21
C THR A 4 5.07 -15.70 -9.80
N THR A 5 3.76 -15.70 -9.60
CA THR A 5 3.01 -16.84 -9.03
C THR A 5 1.73 -17.12 -9.80
N ASP A 6 1.07 -16.09 -10.34
CA ASP A 6 -0.26 -16.24 -10.92
C ASP A 6 -0.11 -16.55 -12.42
N GLY A 7 -0.90 -17.50 -12.93
CA GLY A 7 -0.91 -17.83 -14.35
C GLY A 7 -1.65 -16.76 -15.16
N PHE A 8 -1.15 -16.45 -16.36
CA PHE A 8 -1.85 -15.51 -17.25
C PHE A 8 -3.10 -16.15 -17.83
N GLY A 9 -4.23 -15.45 -17.72
CA GLY A 9 -5.53 -15.91 -18.18
C GLY A 9 -6.53 -14.76 -18.25
N PHE A 10 -7.80 -15.09 -18.50
CA PHE A 10 -8.84 -14.08 -18.74
C PHE A 10 -8.92 -13.01 -17.63
N MET A 11 -8.81 -13.41 -16.35
CA MET A 11 -8.85 -12.47 -15.23
C MET A 11 -7.79 -11.36 -15.35
N LEU A 12 -6.53 -11.71 -15.63
CA LEU A 12 -5.44 -10.75 -15.74
C LEU A 12 -5.58 -9.92 -17.02
N ALA A 13 -5.89 -10.56 -18.16
CA ALA A 13 -6.10 -9.85 -19.42
C ALA A 13 -7.25 -8.83 -19.33
N PHE A 14 -8.39 -9.20 -18.72
CA PHE A 14 -9.50 -8.30 -18.49
C PHE A 14 -9.15 -7.21 -17.46
N GLY A 15 -8.44 -7.58 -16.40
CA GLY A 15 -7.93 -6.65 -15.39
C GLY A 15 -7.12 -5.53 -16.01
N ASP A 16 -6.15 -5.89 -16.84
CA ASP A 16 -5.20 -4.97 -17.47
C ASP A 16 -5.87 -4.12 -18.55
N LEU A 17 -6.65 -4.74 -19.45
CA LEU A 17 -7.16 -4.07 -20.66
C LEU A 17 -8.49 -3.36 -20.46
N ALA A 18 -9.31 -3.78 -19.51
CA ALA A 18 -10.65 -3.23 -19.30
C ALA A 18 -10.81 -2.65 -17.90
N TRP A 19 -10.57 -3.44 -16.86
CA TRP A 19 -10.87 -3.02 -15.49
C TRP A 19 -10.13 -1.75 -15.10
N VAL A 20 -8.79 -1.74 -15.18
CA VAL A 20 -7.97 -0.58 -14.79
C VAL A 20 -8.36 0.68 -15.57
N PRO A 21 -8.30 0.75 -16.91
CA PRO A 21 -8.54 2.00 -17.63
C PRO A 21 -9.97 2.54 -17.46
N PHE A 22 -10.99 1.67 -17.44
CA PHE A 22 -12.38 2.11 -17.41
C PHE A 22 -12.93 2.35 -15.99
N THR A 23 -12.30 1.79 -14.95
CA THR A 23 -12.71 2.07 -13.55
C THR A 23 -11.84 3.13 -12.88
N TYR A 24 -10.55 3.25 -13.21
CA TYR A 24 -9.64 4.22 -12.57
C TYR A 24 -9.83 5.63 -13.14
N SER A 25 -10.54 5.78 -14.26
CA SER A 25 -10.88 7.07 -14.88
C SER A 25 -12.25 7.63 -14.44
N VAL A 26 -12.96 6.94 -13.55
CA VAL A 26 -14.33 7.29 -13.12
C VAL A 26 -14.38 8.69 -12.48
N GLN A 27 -13.37 9.06 -11.70
CA GLN A 27 -13.28 10.37 -11.03
C GLN A 27 -13.22 11.50 -12.05
N ALA A 28 -12.34 11.37 -13.06
CA ALA A 28 -12.26 12.34 -14.15
C ALA A 28 -13.58 12.43 -14.92
N LYS A 29 -14.20 11.27 -15.23
CA LYS A 29 -15.50 11.22 -15.92
C LYS A 29 -16.61 11.87 -15.09
N TYR A 30 -16.61 11.70 -13.78
CA TYR A 30 -17.60 12.29 -12.87
C TYR A 30 -17.47 13.82 -12.84
N LEU A 31 -16.23 14.32 -12.75
CA LEU A 31 -15.91 15.75 -12.69
C LEU A 31 -16.29 16.53 -13.95
N VAL A 32 -16.46 15.87 -15.10
CA VAL A 32 -16.95 16.53 -16.34
C VAL A 32 -18.33 17.18 -16.15
N LYS A 33 -19.17 16.60 -15.27
CA LYS A 33 -20.55 17.07 -15.05
C LYS A 33 -20.82 17.56 -13.62
N HIS A 34 -19.87 17.40 -12.71
CA HIS A 34 -20.01 17.73 -11.30
C HIS A 34 -18.75 18.45 -10.84
N ASP A 35 -18.84 19.77 -10.68
CA ASP A 35 -17.77 20.56 -10.07
C ASP A 35 -18.08 20.71 -8.57
N PRO A 36 -17.27 20.16 -7.66
CA PRO A 36 -17.46 20.32 -6.22
C PRO A 36 -17.24 21.76 -5.72
N GLN A 37 -16.75 22.67 -6.57
CA GLN A 37 -16.49 24.08 -6.27
C GLN A 37 -15.56 24.26 -5.06
N PHE A 38 -14.56 23.38 -4.92
CA PHE A 38 -13.60 23.46 -3.82
C PHE A 38 -12.74 24.72 -3.88
N GLY A 39 -12.54 25.34 -2.71
CA GLY A 39 -11.58 26.43 -2.52
C GLY A 39 -10.14 25.92 -2.40
N LEU A 40 -9.21 26.87 -2.28
CA LEU A 40 -7.78 26.56 -2.13
C LEU A 40 -7.48 25.76 -0.87
N LEU A 41 -8.24 25.96 0.21
CA LEU A 41 -8.02 25.26 1.46
C LEU A 41 -8.33 23.77 1.31
N GLU A 42 -9.50 23.43 0.77
CA GLU A 42 -9.95 22.06 0.55
C GLU A 42 -8.99 21.33 -0.39
N LEU A 43 -8.61 21.96 -1.51
CA LEU A 43 -7.64 21.40 -2.45
C LEU A 43 -6.26 21.19 -1.80
N SER A 44 -5.81 22.13 -0.96
CA SER A 44 -4.54 22.01 -0.23
C SER A 44 -4.56 20.87 0.79
N LEU A 45 -5.69 20.65 1.46
CA LEU A 45 -5.86 19.54 2.39
C LEU A 45 -5.85 18.19 1.67
N ILE A 46 -6.55 18.08 0.53
CA ILE A 46 -6.56 16.86 -0.29
C ILE A 46 -5.16 16.58 -0.86
N LEU A 47 -4.45 17.61 -1.35
CA LEU A 47 -3.08 17.49 -1.80
C LEU A 47 -2.14 17.07 -0.65
N GLY A 48 -2.29 17.66 0.53
CA GLY A 48 -1.54 17.29 1.72
C GLY A 48 -1.73 15.81 2.07
N LEU A 49 -2.97 15.31 2.00
CA LEU A 49 -3.28 13.90 2.20
C LEU A 49 -2.62 13.01 1.14
N HIS A 50 -2.67 13.41 -0.14
CA HIS A 50 -1.99 12.68 -1.22
C HIS A 50 -0.49 12.59 -0.98
N MET A 51 0.15 13.72 -0.65
CA MET A 51 1.59 13.79 -0.39
C MET A 51 2.00 12.97 0.84
N LEU A 52 1.16 12.92 1.87
CA LEU A 52 1.37 12.03 3.02
C LEU A 52 1.33 10.56 2.59
N GLY A 53 0.32 10.15 1.81
CA GLY A 53 0.23 8.79 1.26
C GLY A 53 1.47 8.42 0.44
N TYR A 54 1.90 9.31 -0.45
CA TYR A 54 3.10 9.13 -1.26
C TYR A 54 4.37 9.02 -0.41
N PHE A 55 4.53 9.90 0.58
CA PHE A 55 5.67 9.88 1.50
C PHE A 55 5.77 8.54 2.24
N VAL A 56 4.66 8.02 2.74
CA VAL A 56 4.62 6.71 3.42
C VAL A 56 4.91 5.57 2.42
N PHE A 57 4.22 5.55 1.28
CA PHE A 57 4.38 4.49 0.27
C PHE A 57 5.81 4.41 -0.27
N ARG A 58 6.35 5.55 -0.72
CA ARG A 58 7.71 5.62 -1.26
C ARG A 58 8.77 5.50 -0.18
N GLY A 59 8.55 6.11 0.98
CA GLY A 59 9.45 6.00 2.13
C GLY A 59 9.64 4.56 2.56
N ALA A 60 8.55 3.81 2.74
CA ALA A 60 8.60 2.41 3.14
C ALA A 60 9.29 1.53 2.10
N ASN A 61 8.93 1.66 0.82
CA ASN A 61 9.55 0.87 -0.24
C ASN A 61 11.03 1.23 -0.46
N GLY A 62 11.36 2.53 -0.46
CA GLY A 62 12.73 3.02 -0.58
C GLY A 62 13.62 2.58 0.59
N GLN A 63 13.09 2.58 1.82
CA GLN A 63 13.81 2.07 2.99
C GLN A 63 14.15 0.59 2.86
N LYS A 64 13.19 -0.23 2.41
CA LYS A 64 13.42 -1.67 2.18
C LYS A 64 14.42 -1.92 1.06
N ASP A 65 14.32 -1.19 -0.04
CA ASP A 65 15.22 -1.30 -1.18
C ASP A 65 16.65 -0.93 -0.79
N ALA A 66 16.85 0.23 -0.16
CA ALA A 66 18.15 0.68 0.32
C ALA A 66 18.78 -0.33 1.29
N PHE A 67 18.00 -0.84 2.25
CA PHE A 67 18.48 -1.83 3.21
C PHE A 67 18.84 -3.17 2.57
N ARG A 68 18.09 -3.62 1.56
CA ARG A 68 18.40 -4.87 0.84
C ARG A 68 19.61 -4.74 -0.08
N ARG A 69 19.86 -3.55 -0.62
CA ARG A 69 21.03 -3.26 -1.46
C ARG A 69 22.31 -3.19 -0.63
N ASP A 70 22.30 -2.39 0.44
CA ASP A 70 23.43 -2.26 1.36
C ASP A 70 22.93 -1.98 2.78
N PRO A 71 22.87 -3.00 3.66
CA PRO A 71 22.43 -2.82 5.04
C PRO A 71 23.44 -2.05 5.90
N ASN A 72 24.68 -1.86 5.44
CA ASN A 72 25.72 -1.14 6.18
C ASN A 72 25.80 0.35 5.81
N SER A 73 25.04 0.78 4.79
CA SER A 73 24.98 2.19 4.38
C SER A 73 24.50 3.08 5.53
N PRO A 74 25.11 4.26 5.77
CA PRO A 74 24.71 5.19 6.83
C PRO A 74 23.22 5.56 6.84
N ARG A 75 22.57 5.50 5.67
CA ARG A 75 21.14 5.80 5.52
C ARG A 75 20.21 4.79 6.21
N VAL A 76 20.67 3.56 6.44
CA VAL A 76 19.84 2.44 6.89
C VAL A 76 20.52 1.53 7.92
N SER A 77 21.80 1.74 8.22
CA SER A 77 22.57 0.92 9.18
C SER A 77 22.04 0.96 10.61
N HIS A 78 21.31 2.02 10.96
CA HIS A 78 20.62 2.16 12.24
C HIS A 78 19.35 1.29 12.35
N LEU A 79 18.87 0.70 11.24
CA LEU A 79 17.67 -0.13 11.25
C LEU A 79 17.93 -1.50 11.87
N LYS A 80 17.08 -1.85 12.83
CA LYS A 80 16.98 -3.19 13.42
C LYS A 80 16.24 -4.15 12.48
N PHE A 81 16.65 -5.40 12.51
CA PHE A 81 16.06 -6.49 11.74
C PHE A 81 16.10 -7.81 12.51
N LEU A 82 15.20 -8.73 12.17
CA LEU A 82 15.26 -10.13 12.53
C LEU A 82 16.08 -10.88 11.47
N GLN A 83 17.15 -11.53 11.90
CA GLN A 83 17.89 -12.47 11.06
C GLN A 83 17.13 -13.80 11.01
N THR A 84 16.71 -14.21 9.81
CA THR A 84 15.99 -15.48 9.61
C THR A 84 16.97 -16.65 9.50
N LYS A 85 16.53 -17.85 9.85
CA LYS A 85 17.24 -19.13 9.66
C LYS A 85 17.61 -19.37 8.19
N ARG A 86 16.90 -18.74 7.25
CA ARG A 86 17.17 -18.77 5.81
C ARG A 86 18.27 -17.81 5.33
N GLY A 87 18.91 -17.09 6.24
CA GLY A 87 19.93 -16.09 5.88
C GLY A 87 19.37 -14.74 5.41
N THR A 88 18.05 -14.60 5.24
CA THR A 88 17.41 -13.31 4.89
C THR A 88 17.14 -12.45 6.12
N LYS A 89 16.92 -11.15 5.90
CA LYS A 89 16.67 -10.15 6.96
C LYS A 89 15.26 -9.57 6.84
N LEU A 90 14.53 -9.51 7.96
CA LEU A 90 13.21 -8.87 8.06
C LEU A 90 13.32 -7.61 8.92
N LEU A 91 13.06 -6.44 8.35
CA LEU A 91 13.17 -5.16 9.06
C LEU A 91 12.13 -5.04 10.19
N THR A 92 12.57 -4.82 11.42
CA THR A 92 11.73 -4.70 12.63
C THR A 92 11.71 -3.29 13.20
N SER A 93 12.18 -2.30 12.42
CA SER A 93 12.22 -0.89 12.79
C SER A 93 11.97 -0.01 11.55
N GLY A 94 11.90 1.31 11.73
CA GLY A 94 11.48 2.22 10.68
C GLY A 94 10.04 1.94 10.24
N TRP A 95 9.74 2.14 8.96
CA TRP A 95 8.40 1.91 8.40
C TRP A 95 7.94 0.47 8.63
N TRP A 96 8.82 -0.49 8.42
CA TRP A 96 8.52 -1.93 8.54
C TRP A 96 8.43 -2.41 9.99
N GLY A 97 8.92 -1.62 10.96
CA GLY A 97 8.66 -1.82 12.38
C GLY A 97 7.34 -1.23 12.86
N MET A 98 6.78 -0.23 12.15
CA MET A 98 5.49 0.37 12.51
C MET A 98 4.31 -0.53 12.15
N ALA A 99 4.31 -1.08 10.93
CA ALA A 99 3.33 -2.06 10.49
C ALA A 99 3.87 -2.89 9.33
N ARG A 100 3.45 -4.16 9.23
CA ARG A 100 3.94 -5.11 8.22
C ARG A 100 3.64 -4.69 6.79
N LYS A 101 2.58 -3.90 6.58
CA LYS A 101 2.07 -3.39 5.31
C LYS A 101 1.79 -1.88 5.35
N ILE A 102 2.61 -1.12 6.05
CA ILE A 102 2.47 0.35 6.11
C ILE A 102 2.50 1.00 4.72
N ASN A 103 3.24 0.41 3.78
CA ASN A 103 3.25 0.86 2.39
C ASN A 103 1.86 0.74 1.74
N TYR A 104 1.07 -0.28 2.07
CA TYR A 104 -0.30 -0.41 1.56
C TYR A 104 -1.23 0.67 2.15
N THR A 105 -1.00 1.07 3.40
CA THR A 105 -1.70 2.23 3.99
C THR A 105 -1.41 3.50 3.19
N GLY A 106 -0.14 3.76 2.86
CA GLY A 106 0.23 4.91 2.02
C GLY A 106 -0.42 4.87 0.64
N ASP A 107 -0.43 3.70 0.00
CA ASP A 107 -1.06 3.47 -1.31
C ASP A 107 -2.57 3.75 -1.27
N TRP A 108 -3.25 3.25 -0.24
CA TRP A 108 -4.68 3.48 -0.05
C TRP A 108 -5.01 4.95 0.20
N ILE A 109 -4.19 5.67 0.98
CA ILE A 109 -4.35 7.11 1.21
C ILE A 109 -4.27 7.91 -0.10
N MET A 110 -3.31 7.57 -0.97
CA MET A 110 -3.26 8.18 -2.31
C MET A 110 -4.54 7.89 -3.11
N GLY A 111 -4.99 6.64 -3.11
CA GLY A 111 -6.24 6.24 -3.75
C GLY A 111 -7.48 6.99 -3.26
N LEU A 112 -7.59 7.15 -1.94
CA LEU A 112 -8.65 7.93 -1.30
C LEU A 112 -8.60 9.40 -1.72
N SER A 113 -7.41 9.99 -1.81
CA SER A 113 -7.25 11.39 -2.23
C SER A 113 -7.77 11.65 -3.65
N TRP A 114 -7.64 10.67 -4.56
CA TRP A 114 -8.23 10.77 -5.90
C TRP A 114 -9.76 10.77 -5.89
N CYS A 115 -10.36 10.10 -4.91
CA CYS A 115 -11.82 10.08 -4.77
C CYS A 115 -12.32 11.37 -4.12
N LEU A 116 -11.57 11.90 -3.14
CA LEU A 116 -11.94 13.10 -2.39
C LEU A 116 -12.04 14.36 -3.27
N VAL A 117 -11.27 14.44 -4.36
CA VAL A 117 -11.40 15.56 -5.31
C VAL A 117 -12.76 15.62 -6.00
N CYS A 118 -13.59 14.56 -5.91
CA CYS A 118 -14.94 14.53 -6.47
C CYS A 118 -16.04 15.04 -5.53
N GLY A 119 -15.71 15.50 -4.32
CA GLY A 119 -16.73 15.89 -3.35
C GLY A 119 -17.53 14.71 -2.79
N PHE A 120 -18.62 14.99 -2.08
CA PHE A 120 -19.33 13.99 -1.27
C PHE A 120 -20.76 13.68 -1.75
N GLU A 121 -21.15 14.20 -2.90
CA GLU A 121 -22.52 14.06 -3.43
C GLU A 121 -22.82 12.64 -3.95
N SER A 122 -21.79 11.88 -4.35
CA SER A 122 -21.96 10.54 -4.88
C SER A 122 -20.91 9.58 -4.32
N ILE A 123 -21.33 8.35 -4.06
CA ILE A 123 -20.44 7.26 -3.67
C ILE A 123 -19.69 6.66 -4.87
N VAL A 124 -20.13 6.94 -6.10
CA VAL A 124 -19.57 6.33 -7.32
C VAL A 124 -18.06 6.60 -7.48
N PRO A 125 -17.54 7.83 -7.30
CA PRO A 125 -16.10 8.07 -7.35
C PRO A 125 -15.29 7.34 -6.27
N TYR A 126 -15.91 7.05 -5.11
CA TYR A 126 -15.29 6.33 -3.99
C TYR A 126 -15.24 4.82 -4.18
N TYR A 127 -15.88 4.30 -5.24
CA TYR A 127 -15.76 2.91 -5.65
C TYR A 127 -14.29 2.46 -5.70
N TYR A 128 -13.41 3.29 -6.24
CA TYR A 128 -11.98 3.00 -6.32
C TYR A 128 -11.38 2.75 -4.93
N ALA A 129 -11.57 3.66 -3.98
CA ALA A 129 -11.00 3.54 -2.63
C ALA A 129 -11.53 2.30 -1.89
N ILE A 130 -12.81 1.95 -2.09
CA ILE A 130 -13.44 0.76 -1.51
C ILE A 130 -12.86 -0.52 -2.13
N TYR A 131 -12.90 -0.62 -3.46
CA TYR A 131 -12.33 -1.75 -4.21
C TYR A 131 -10.85 -1.96 -3.86
N PHE A 132 -10.08 -0.87 -3.82
CA PHE A 132 -8.65 -0.94 -3.57
C PHE A 132 -8.33 -1.35 -2.13
N ALA A 133 -9.15 -0.94 -1.14
CA ALA A 133 -9.03 -1.45 0.22
C ALA A 133 -9.19 -2.97 0.27
N ILE A 134 -10.24 -3.50 -0.37
CA ILE A 134 -10.52 -4.95 -0.44
C ILE A 134 -9.34 -5.67 -1.13
N LEU A 135 -8.86 -5.12 -2.25
CA LEU A 135 -7.71 -5.66 -2.98
C LEU A 135 -6.46 -5.71 -2.09
N LEU A 136 -6.15 -4.64 -1.36
CA LEU A 136 -4.98 -4.56 -0.47
C LEU A 136 -5.10 -5.51 0.72
N VAL A 137 -6.31 -5.68 1.28
CA VAL A 137 -6.58 -6.68 2.32
C VAL A 137 -6.33 -8.09 1.79
N HIS A 138 -6.95 -8.46 0.68
CA HIS A 138 -6.75 -9.77 0.06
C HIS A 138 -5.26 -10.01 -0.28
N ARG A 139 -4.59 -9.02 -0.86
CA ARG A 139 -3.16 -9.04 -1.17
C ARG A 139 -2.29 -9.20 0.08
N SER A 140 -2.67 -8.57 1.19
CA SER A 140 -1.94 -8.71 2.45
C SER A 140 -2.06 -10.11 3.05
N ILE A 141 -3.23 -10.75 2.93
CA ILE A 141 -3.48 -12.10 3.43
C ILE A 141 -2.68 -13.11 2.60
N ARG A 142 -2.70 -12.98 1.27
CA ARG A 142 -1.87 -13.82 0.38
C ARG A 142 -0.39 -13.69 0.68
N ASP A 143 0.10 -12.45 0.87
CA ASP A 143 1.50 -12.21 1.20
C ASP A 143 1.89 -12.76 2.59
N ASP A 144 0.99 -12.63 3.58
CA ASP A 144 1.20 -13.21 4.91
C ASP A 144 1.29 -14.73 4.86
N HIS A 145 0.44 -15.39 4.06
CA HIS A 145 0.49 -16.83 3.82
C HIS A 145 1.82 -17.24 3.17
N MET A 146 2.22 -16.58 2.08
CA MET A 146 3.50 -16.84 1.42
C MET A 146 4.68 -16.60 2.38
N CYS A 147 4.65 -15.56 3.21
CA CYS A 147 5.72 -15.31 4.19
C CYS A 147 5.73 -16.37 5.31
N GLN A 148 4.56 -16.87 5.73
CA GLN A 148 4.44 -17.93 6.70
C GLN A 148 5.03 -19.25 6.18
N GLU A 149 4.70 -19.64 4.95
CA GLU A 149 5.29 -20.80 4.27
C GLU A 149 6.81 -20.60 4.09
N LYS A 150 7.22 -19.38 3.73
CA LYS A 150 8.61 -19.07 3.40
C LYS A 150 9.53 -19.04 4.61
N TYR A 151 9.10 -18.46 5.74
CA TYR A 151 9.96 -18.20 6.91
C TYR A 151 9.55 -18.96 8.18
N GLY A 152 8.41 -19.66 8.20
CA GLY A 152 8.01 -20.51 9.31
C GLY A 152 7.96 -19.79 10.66
N GLU A 153 8.71 -20.29 11.64
CA GLU A 153 8.81 -19.73 13.00
C GLU A 153 9.37 -18.30 13.03
N ASP A 154 10.26 -17.95 12.10
CA ASP A 154 10.81 -16.60 12.03
C ASP A 154 9.71 -15.59 11.64
N TRP A 155 8.75 -16.00 10.81
CA TRP A 155 7.59 -15.14 10.51
C TRP A 155 6.70 -14.95 11.72
N GLN A 156 6.50 -16.00 12.53
CA GLN A 156 5.73 -15.89 13.76
C GLN A 156 6.42 -14.95 14.76
N THR A 157 7.74 -15.05 14.88
CA THR A 157 8.55 -14.13 15.68
C THR A 157 8.45 -12.70 15.15
N TYR A 158 8.54 -12.52 13.83
CA TYR A 158 8.37 -11.23 13.19
C TYR A 158 7.00 -10.61 13.45
N LYS A 159 5.92 -11.40 13.38
CA LYS A 159 4.56 -10.94 13.68
C LYS A 159 4.38 -10.54 15.15
N LYS A 160 5.14 -11.13 16.08
CA LYS A 160 5.16 -10.68 17.49
C LYS A 160 5.89 -9.34 17.66
N LEU A 161 6.99 -9.14 16.93
CA LEU A 161 7.76 -7.88 16.95
C LEU A 161 7.02 -6.73 16.25
N VAL A 162 6.30 -7.03 15.18
CA VAL A 162 5.52 -6.07 14.39
C VAL A 162 4.08 -6.57 14.31
N PRO A 163 3.25 -6.35 15.36
CA PRO A 163 1.91 -6.93 15.46
C PRO A 163 0.93 -6.35 14.43
N TYR A 164 1.06 -5.07 14.13
CA TYR A 164 0.13 -4.33 13.29
C TYR A 164 0.29 -4.68 11.81
N ARG A 165 -0.82 -4.93 11.13
CA ARG A 165 -0.80 -5.24 9.70
C ARG A 165 -0.71 -3.99 8.84
N PHE A 166 -1.63 -3.03 9.02
CA PHE A 166 -1.74 -1.84 8.17
C PHE A 166 -1.50 -0.54 8.93
N ILE A 167 -2.24 -0.33 10.01
CA ILE A 167 -2.26 0.91 10.78
C ILE A 167 -1.64 0.63 12.15
N PRO A 168 -0.57 1.34 12.54
CA PRO A 168 0.01 1.18 13.88
C PRO A 168 -1.03 1.44 14.96
N GLY A 169 -1.10 0.55 15.96
CA GLY A 169 -2.09 0.65 17.05
C GLY A 169 -3.45 0.00 16.74
N VAL A 170 -3.69 -0.44 15.50
CA VAL A 170 -4.92 -1.14 15.09
C VAL A 170 -4.55 -2.53 14.58
N VAL A 171 -5.16 -3.56 15.17
CA VAL A 171 -4.85 -4.98 14.91
C VAL A 171 -5.18 -5.37 13.47
#